data_AF-A0A1Z4QKB4-F1
#
_entry.id   AF-A0A1Z4QKB4-F1
#
_cell.length_a   1.000
_cell.length_b   1.000
_cell.length_c   1.000
_cell.angle_alpha   90.00
_cell.angle_beta   90.00
_cell.angle_gamma   90.00
#
_symmetry.space_group_name_H-M   'P 1'
#
loop_
_entity.id
_entity.type
_entity.pdbx_description
1 polymer ?
#
loop_
_entity_poly.entity_id
_entity_poly.type
_entity_poly.pdbx_seq_one_letter_code
_entity_poly.pdbx_strand_id
1 'polypeptide(L)' 'MTGFQTPESLQLYALDQKLNLAAGASKSQVLSAIEGHVLAKAELIGNYKRQR' A
#
# COMPACT_ATOMS: atom_id res chain seq x y z
N MET A 1 8.11 -10.82 -24.95
CA MET A 1 8.06 -9.39 -24.57
C MET A 1 8.11 -9.37 -23.05
N THR A 2 9.20 -8.81 -22.53
CA THR A 2 9.90 -9.15 -21.28
C THR A 2 9.11 -8.88 -20.01
N GLY A 3 9.30 -9.71 -18.97
CA GLY A 3 8.43 -9.83 -17.80
C GLY A 3 8.20 -8.55 -17.01
N PHE A 4 6.96 -8.39 -16.54
CA PHE A 4 6.54 -7.39 -15.57
C PHE A 4 7.33 -7.58 -14.27
N GLN A 5 8.43 -6.86 -14.10
CA GLN A 5 8.95 -6.62 -12.76
C GLN A 5 7.91 -5.73 -12.07
N THR A 6 7.16 -6.28 -11.11
CA THR A 6 6.36 -5.45 -10.22
C THR A 6 7.37 -4.78 -9.29
N PRO A 7 7.65 -3.48 -9.44
CA PRO A 7 8.52 -2.83 -8.48
C PRO A 7 7.87 -2.97 -7.10
N GLU A 8 8.65 -3.36 -6.09
CA GLU A 8 8.13 -3.48 -4.73
C GLU A 8 7.84 -2.05 -4.24
N SER A 9 6.56 -1.70 -4.08
CA SER A 9 6.15 -0.38 -3.61
C SER A 9 5.61 -0.43 -2.18
N LEU A 10 6.12 0.47 -1.35
CA LEU A 10 5.62 0.73 0.00
C LEU A 10 4.71 1.96 -0.06
N GLN A 11 3.49 1.80 0.41
CA GLN A 11 2.49 2.87 0.43
C GLN A 11 2.22 3.25 1.89
N LEU A 12 2.40 4.54 2.20
CA LEU A 12 2.17 5.10 3.53
C LEU A 12 1.01 6.10 3.45
N TYR A 13 0.07 5.98 4.39
CA TYR A 13 -1.11 6.82 4.48
C TYR A 13 -1.21 7.43 5.87
N ALA A 14 -1.47 8.74 5.94
CA ALA A 14 -1.87 9.42 7.16
C ALA A 14 -3.38 9.57 7.17
N LEU A 15 -4.03 9.14 8.25
CA LEU A 15 -5.49 9.17 8.40
C LEU A 15 -5.90 10.13 9.50
N ASP A 16 -7.07 10.74 9.36
CA ASP A 16 -7.68 11.55 10.40
C ASP A 16 -8.34 10.72 11.52
N GLN A 17 -8.53 9.41 11.29
CA GLN A 17 -9.20 8.51 12.22
C GLN A 17 -8.57 7.12 12.29
N LYS A 18 -9.00 6.35 13.30
CA LYS A 18 -8.64 4.93 13.44
C LYS A 18 -9.58 4.05 12.62
N LEU A 19 -9.02 3.04 11.96
CA LEU A 19 -9.80 2.03 11.24
C LEU A 19 -10.37 0.99 12.19
N ASN A 20 -11.66 0.68 12.04
CA ASN A 20 -12.33 -0.39 12.77
C ASN A 20 -12.31 -1.70 11.96
N LEU A 21 -11.12 -2.24 11.72
CA LEU A 21 -10.92 -3.48 10.96
C LEU A 21 -10.42 -4.59 11.90
N ALA A 22 -10.97 -5.80 11.73
CA ALA A 22 -10.49 -6.97 12.45
C ALA A 22 -9.09 -7.40 12.00
N ALA A 23 -8.37 -8.11 12.87
CA ALA A 23 -7.11 -8.73 12.50
C ALA A 23 -7.30 -9.68 11.30
N GLY A 24 -6.38 -9.64 10.35
CA GLY A 24 -6.46 -10.42 9.10
C GLY A 24 -7.25 -9.74 7.97
N ALA A 25 -7.69 -8.48 8.13
CA ALA A 25 -8.28 -7.71 7.05
C ALA A 25 -7.35 -7.64 5.82
N SER A 26 -7.93 -7.85 4.64
CA SER A 26 -7.22 -7.80 3.36
C SER A 26 -6.83 -6.37 2.96
N LYS A 27 -5.85 -6.24 2.06
CA LYS A 27 -5.45 -4.95 1.49
C LYS A 27 -6.65 -4.19 0.91
N SER A 28 -7.56 -4.88 0.21
CA SER A 28 -8.75 -4.24 -0.37
C SER A 28 -9.66 -3.64 0.69
N GLN A 29 -9.89 -4.35 1.80
CA GLN A 29 -10.73 -3.85 2.89
C GLN A 29 -10.11 -2.63 3.56
N VAL A 30 -8.78 -2.62 3.74
CA VAL A 30 -8.06 -1.45 4.24
C VAL A 30 -8.21 -0.28 3.29
N LEU A 31 -7.99 -0.48 1.99
CA LEU A 31 -8.09 0.60 0.99
C LEU A 31 -9.50 1.21 0.91
N SER A 32 -10.55 0.39 1.02
CA SER A 32 -11.92 0.89 1.09
C SER A 32 -12.21 1.63 2.40
N ALA A 33 -11.67 1.16 3.52
CA ALA A 33 -11.92 1.77 4.83
C ALA A 33 -11.20 3.12 5.03
N ILE A 34 -10.08 3.36 4.34
CA ILE A 34 -9.37 4.64 4.39
C ILE A 34 -9.96 5.70 3.45
N GLU A 35 -10.84 5.32 2.53
CA GLU A 35 -11.42 6.23 1.54
C GLU A 35 -12.15 7.39 2.22
N GLY A 36 -11.89 8.63 1.79
CA GLY A 36 -12.43 9.84 2.42
C GLY A 36 -11.73 10.28 3.71
N HIS A 37 -10.77 9.51 4.23
CA HIS A 37 -10.09 9.77 5.51
C HIS A 37 -8.57 9.99 5.37
N VAL A 38 -8.05 9.97 4.14
CA VAL A 38 -6.63 10.18 3.87
C VAL A 38 -6.27 11.66 3.92
N LEU A 39 -5.46 12.06 4.91
CA LEU A 39 -4.88 13.39 5.03
C LEU A 39 -3.63 13.56 4.15
N ALA A 40 -2.83 12.50 4.03
CA ALA A 40 -1.62 12.49 3.20
C ALA A 40 -1.28 11.08 2.72
N LYS A 41 -0.62 10.99 1.57
CA LYS A 41 -0.11 9.75 0.99
C LYS A 41 1.35 9.93 0.59
N ALA A 42 2.17 8.93 0.87
CA ALA A 42 3.51 8.79 0.34
C ALA A 42 3.70 7.40 -0.28
N GLU A 43 4.55 7.32 -1.29
CA GLU A 43 4.89 6.07 -1.96
C GLU A 43 6.40 6.00 -2.13
N LEU A 44 6.96 4.84 -1.77
CA LEU A 44 8.36 4.52 -1.98
C LEU A 44 8.44 3.34 -2.93
N ILE A 45 9.16 3.50 -4.03
CA ILE A 45 9.36 2.47 -5.03
C ILE A 45 10.75 1.86 -4.86
N GLY A 46 10.81 0.57 -4.53
CA GLY A 46 12.02 -0.21 -4.43
C GLY A 46 12.31 -0.95 -5.73
N ASN A 47 13.48 -0.66 -6.32
CA ASN A 47 13.96 -1.39 -7.49
C ASN A 47 14.75 -2.62 -7.02
N TYR A 48 14.08 -3.75 -6.82
CA TYR A 48 14.76 -5.00 -6.47
C TYR A 48 15.27 -5.71 -7.71
N LYS A 49 16.59 -5.81 -7.86
CA LYS A 49 17.25 -6.62 -8.89
C LYS A 49 18.01 -7.76 -8.23
N ARG A 50 17.47 -8.98 -8.33
CA ARG A 50 18.19 -10.18 -7.90
C ARG A 50 19.36 -10.44 -8.85
N GLN A 51 20.58 -10.02 -8.47
CA GLN A 51 21.80 -10.44 -9.14
C GLN A 51 22.09 -11.91 -8.75
N ARG A 52 22.42 -12.72 -9.74
CA ARG A 52 22.64 -14.17 -9.63
C ARG A 52 24.13 -14.47 -9.65
#